data_AF-A0A433URL3-F1
#
_entry.id   AF-A0A433URL3-F1
#
_cell.length_a   1.000
_cell.length_b   1.000
_cell.length_c   1.000
_cell.angle_alpha   90.00
_cell.angle_beta   90.00
_cell.angle_gamma   90.00
#
_symmetry.space_group_name_H-M   'P 1'
#
loop_
_entity.id
_entity.type
_entity.pdbx_description
1 polymer ?
#
loop_
_entity_poly.entity_id
_entity_poly.type
_entity_poly.pdbx_seq_one_letter_code
_entity_poly.pdbx_strand_id
1 'polypeptide(L)'
;MNPQSPLQLTKGAILRLSLLFLAMLGFVLWLNQSGSIENAQLLETLYRQGNYIEAVLWGLFALGFIVYSYKRDSLIAKRKNQITAVIFLLFGLSDIVEVQTGGWWKPWWLFLWKASCVLGFIVCFWDYLKNQRSQR
;
A
#
# COMPACT_ATOMS: atom_id res chain seq x y z
N MET A 1 20.73 -24.44 -14.08
CA MET A 1 19.51 -23.62 -14.06
C MET A 1 18.69 -24.02 -12.84
N ASN A 2 18.65 -23.19 -11.80
CA ASN A 2 17.91 -23.50 -10.57
C ASN A 2 16.48 -22.94 -10.71
N PRO A 3 15.43 -23.77 -10.79
CA PRO A 3 14.06 -23.27 -10.91
C PRO A 3 13.70 -22.53 -9.62
N GLN A 4 13.27 -21.28 -9.76
CA GLN A 4 12.81 -20.48 -8.64
C GLN A 4 11.65 -21.22 -7.95
N SER A 5 11.86 -21.61 -6.69
CA SER A 5 10.83 -22.21 -5.86
C SER A 5 9.59 -21.30 -5.85
N PRO A 6 8.38 -21.83 -6.14
CA PRO A 6 7.15 -21.05 -5.96
C PRO A 6 7.05 -20.62 -4.50
N LEU A 7 6.53 -19.42 -4.24
CA LEU A 7 6.24 -18.92 -2.89
C LEU A 7 5.48 -20.02 -2.12
N GLN A 8 6.18 -20.71 -1.23
CA GLN A 8 5.60 -21.75 -0.37
C GLN A 8 4.76 -21.04 0.69
N LEU A 9 3.53 -20.68 0.34
CA LEU A 9 2.56 -20.12 1.28
C LEU A 9 2.30 -21.18 2.35
N THR A 10 2.78 -20.93 3.57
CA THR A 10 2.61 -21.87 4.67
C THR A 10 1.12 -22.11 4.90
N LYS A 11 0.72 -23.34 5.21
CA LYS A 11 -0.70 -23.70 5.44
C LYS A 11 -1.38 -22.79 6.48
N GLY A 12 -0.62 -22.33 7.48
CA GLY A 12 -1.09 -21.35 8.47
C GLY A 12 -1.32 -19.94 7.91
N ALA A 13 -0.54 -19.50 6.91
CA ALA A 13 -0.77 -18.23 6.22
C ALA A 13 -2.05 -18.29 5.38
N ILE A 14 -2.27 -19.40 4.66
CA ILE A 14 -3.51 -19.65 3.90
C ILE A 14 -4.72 -19.60 4.83
N LEU A 15 -4.70 -20.29 5.96
CA LEU A 15 -5.81 -20.31 6.91
C LEU A 15 -6.13 -18.91 7.46
N ARG A 16 -5.11 -18.14 7.82
CA ARG A 16 -5.28 -16.76 8.31
C ARG A 16 -5.85 -15.83 7.24
N LEU A 17 -5.34 -15.93 6.00
CA LEU A 17 -5.87 -15.17 4.86
C LEU A 17 -7.33 -15.52 4.55
N SER A 18 -7.69 -16.80 4.58
CA SER A 18 -9.07 -17.25 4.36
C SER A 18 -10.02 -16.78 5.45
N LEU A 19 -9.60 -16.84 6.73
CA LEU A 19 -10.41 -16.32 7.85
C LEU A 19 -10.62 -14.81 7.75
N LEU A 20 -9.57 -14.07 7.39
CA LEU A 20 -9.63 -12.62 7.23
C LEU A 20 -10.55 -12.23 6.06
N PHE A 21 -10.49 -12.98 4.95
CA PHE A 21 -11.38 -12.80 3.82
C PHE A 21 -12.85 -13.09 4.16
N LEU A 22 -13.14 -14.16 4.91
CA LEU A 22 -14.49 -14.48 5.39
C LEU A 22 -15.02 -13.43 6.36
N ALA A 23 -14.18 -12.89 7.24
CA ALA A 23 -14.55 -11.81 8.15
C ALA A 23 -14.89 -10.52 7.39
N MET A 24 -14.11 -10.18 6.36
CA MET A 24 -14.40 -9.04 5.48
C MET A 24 -15.71 -9.23 4.70
N LEU A 25 -15.96 -10.43 4.16
CA LEU A 25 -17.23 -10.76 3.50
C LEU A 25 -18.42 -10.65 4.45
N GLY A 26 -18.30 -11.19 5.66
CA GLY A 26 -19.34 -11.10 6.69
C GLY A 26 -19.63 -9.64 7.08
N PHE A 27 -18.59 -8.82 7.21
CA PHE A 27 -18.72 -7.40 7.50
C PHE A 27 -19.43 -6.63 6.37
N VAL A 28 -19.11 -6.93 5.11
CA VAL A 28 -19.78 -6.33 3.94
C VAL A 28 -21.25 -6.74 3.84
N LEU A 29 -21.58 -8.00 4.12
CA LEU A 29 -22.96 -8.48 4.14
C LEU A 29 -23.77 -7.86 5.28
N TRP A 30 -23.16 -7.71 6.46
CA TRP A 30 -23.79 -7.05 7.61
C TRP A 30 -24.06 -5.57 7.35
N LEU A 31 -23.12 -4.85 6.71
CA LEU A 31 -23.30 -3.46 6.29
C LEU A 31 -24.42 -3.27 5.25
N ASN A 32 -24.62 -4.24 4.37
CA ASN A 32 -25.71 -4.21 3.39
C ASN A 32 -27.09 -4.48 4.01
N GLN A 33 -27.15 -5.09 5.19
CA GLN A 33 -28.40 -5.46 5.86
C GLN A 33 -28.93 -4.36 6.80
N SER A 34 -28.08 -3.45 7.28
CA SER A 34 -28.52 -2.29 8.07
C SER A 34 -29.02 -1.15 7.15
N GLY A 35 -30.14 -0.52 7.51
CA GLY A 35 -30.85 0.45 6.68
C GLY A 35 -30.22 1.85 6.61
N SER A 36 -30.62 2.57 5.55
CA SER A 36 -30.12 3.82 4.95
C SER A 36 -30.00 5.09 5.82
N ILE A 37 -29.15 6.02 5.33
CA ILE A 37 -28.71 7.33 5.83
C ILE A 37 -27.58 7.28 6.87
N GLU A 38 -27.76 6.67 8.04
CA GLU A 38 -26.67 6.54 9.04
C GLU A 38 -25.48 5.76 8.45
N ASN A 39 -25.77 4.69 7.71
CA ASN A 39 -24.75 3.90 7.04
C ASN A 39 -24.02 4.68 5.93
N ALA A 40 -24.70 5.57 5.20
CA ALA A 40 -24.06 6.35 4.14
C ALA A 40 -23.09 7.38 4.73
N GLN A 41 -23.50 8.06 5.81
CA GLN A 41 -22.66 9.01 6.53
C GLN A 41 -21.50 8.30 7.26
N LEU A 42 -21.76 7.12 7.84
CA LEU A 42 -20.71 6.28 8.44
C LEU A 42 -19.70 5.84 7.37
N LEU A 43 -20.16 5.33 6.22
CA LEU A 43 -19.30 4.90 5.13
C LEU A 43 -18.47 6.05 4.57
N GLU A 44 -19.06 7.24 4.40
CA GLU A 44 -18.30 8.43 3.97
C GLU A 44 -17.26 8.83 5.03
N THR A 45 -17.64 8.80 6.32
CA THR A 45 -16.72 9.13 7.42
C THR A 45 -15.56 8.14 7.48
N LEU A 46 -15.84 6.84 7.38
CA LEU A 46 -14.84 5.78 7.33
C LEU A 46 -13.94 5.92 6.11
N TYR A 47 -14.51 6.25 4.95
CA TYR A 47 -13.76 6.50 3.73
C TYR A 47 -12.79 7.68 3.87
N ARG A 48 -13.26 8.82 4.39
CA ARG A 48 -12.42 10.02 4.58
C ARG A 48 -11.35 9.79 5.63
N GLN A 49 -11.73 9.29 6.80
CA GLN A 49 -10.79 9.05 7.91
C GLN A 49 -9.79 7.97 7.56
N GLY A 50 -10.23 6.88 6.91
CA GLY A 50 -9.37 5.81 6.43
C GLY A 50 -8.27 6.33 5.51
N ASN A 51 -8.64 7.08 4.46
CA ASN A 51 -7.67 7.66 3.54
C ASN A 51 -6.69 8.64 4.22
N TYR A 52 -7.13 9.45 5.19
CA TYR A 52 -6.21 10.31 5.93
C TYR A 52 -5.24 9.51 6.81
N ILE A 53 -5.72 8.43 7.45
CA ILE A 53 -4.87 7.53 8.22
C ILE A 53 -3.86 6.84 7.30
N GLU A 54 -4.30 6.37 6.13
CA GLU A 54 -3.43 5.78 5.11
C GLU A 54 -2.36 6.79 4.66
N ALA A 55 -2.75 8.02 4.33
CA ALA A 55 -1.82 9.10 3.97
C ALA A 55 -0.73 9.32 5.03
N VAL A 56 -1.11 9.33 6.32
CA VAL A 56 -0.15 9.44 7.44
C VAL A 56 0.76 8.23 7.50
N LEU A 57 0.22 7.01 7.39
CA LEU A 57 1.01 5.78 7.40
C LEU A 57 2.04 5.75 6.25
N TRP A 58 1.64 6.12 5.04
CA TRP A 58 2.55 6.23 3.90
C TRP A 58 3.62 7.30 4.11
N GLY A 59 3.26 8.44 4.72
CA GLY A 59 4.20 9.47 5.12
C GLY A 59 5.24 8.97 6.14
N LEU A 60 4.82 8.16 7.12
CA LEU A 60 5.71 7.54 8.10
C LEU A 60 6.67 6.54 7.43
N PHE A 61 6.20 5.74 6.47
CA PHE A 61 7.09 4.88 5.68
C PHE A 61 8.11 5.69 4.88
N ALA A 62 7.67 6.77 4.21
CA ALA A 62 8.56 7.66 3.49
C ALA A 62 9.65 8.24 4.41
N LEU A 63 9.27 8.73 5.59
CA LEU A 63 10.21 9.22 6.59
C LEU A 63 11.18 8.12 7.04
N GLY A 64 10.68 6.92 7.32
CA GLY A 64 11.51 5.77 7.68
C GLY A 64 12.57 5.46 6.62
N PHE A 65 12.21 5.47 5.34
CA PHE A 65 13.15 5.26 4.23
C PHE A 65 14.17 6.40 4.08
N ILE A 66 13.76 7.66 4.28
CA ILE A 66 14.68 8.81 4.31
C ILE A 66 15.69 8.66 5.44
N VAL A 67 15.23 8.43 6.68
CA VAL A 67 16.10 8.25 7.84
C VAL A 67 17.05 7.08 7.62
N TYR A 68 16.54 5.97 7.10
CA TYR A 68 17.34 4.79 6.82
C TYR A 68 18.36 5.01 5.68
N SER A 69 18.09 5.93 4.75
CA SER A 69 19.05 6.29 3.70
C SER A 69 20.36 6.86 4.26
N TYR A 70 20.33 7.60 5.37
CA TYR A 70 21.54 8.16 5.99
C TYR A 70 22.47 7.09 6.55
N LYS A 71 21.95 5.90 6.88
CA LYS A 71 22.74 4.75 7.38
C LYS A 71 23.39 3.92 6.27
N ARG A 72 23.20 4.27 4.99
CA ARG A 72 23.78 3.53 3.86
C ARG A 72 25.13 4.13 3.48
N ASP A 73 26.14 3.31 3.23
CA ASP A 73 27.45 3.81 2.79
C ASP A 73 27.50 4.07 1.27
N SER A 74 26.84 3.21 0.49
CA SER A 74 26.79 3.34 -0.97
C SER A 74 25.80 4.43 -1.42
N LEU A 75 26.27 5.34 -2.28
CA LEU A 75 25.44 6.38 -2.89
C LEU A 75 24.27 5.80 -3.71
N ILE A 76 24.45 4.62 -4.30
CA ILE A 76 23.39 3.90 -5.03
C ILE A 76 22.30 3.43 -4.05
N ALA A 77 22.70 2.84 -2.91
CA ALA A 77 21.76 2.39 -1.89
C ALA A 77 21.02 3.57 -1.22
N LYS A 78 21.70 4.70 -1.01
CA LYS A 78 21.07 5.97 -0.56
C LYS A 78 19.98 6.40 -1.52
N ARG A 79 20.31 6.53 -2.81
CA ARG A 79 19.37 6.96 -3.85
C ARG A 79 18.16 6.03 -3.96
N LYS A 80 18.36 4.72 -3.91
CA LYS A 80 17.26 3.74 -3.91
C LYS A 80 16.29 3.98 -2.75
N ASN A 81 16.80 4.14 -1.53
CA ASN A 81 15.94 4.44 -0.37
C ASN A 81 15.20 5.78 -0.52
N GLN A 82 15.86 6.82 -1.04
CA GLN A 82 15.23 8.12 -1.28
C GLN A 82 14.13 8.04 -2.34
N ILE A 83 14.36 7.32 -3.44
CA ILE A 83 13.35 7.09 -4.48
C ILE A 83 12.14 6.35 -3.88
N THR A 84 12.38 5.27 -3.13
CA THR A 84 11.30 4.55 -2.43
C THR A 84 10.51 5.47 -1.51
N ALA A 85 11.19 6.34 -0.74
CA ALA A 85 10.52 7.32 0.11
C ALA A 85 9.63 8.29 -0.68
N VAL A 86 10.13 8.81 -1.81
CA VAL A 86 9.35 9.71 -2.66
C VAL A 86 8.10 9.01 -3.20
N ILE A 87 8.21 7.73 -3.63
CA ILE A 87 7.06 6.96 -4.12
C ILE A 87 6.00 6.77 -3.01
N PHE A 88 6.42 6.45 -1.78
CA PHE A 88 5.51 6.35 -0.63
C PHE A 88 4.83 7.67 -0.32
N LEU A 89 5.59 8.77 -0.32
CA LEU A 89 5.05 10.10 -0.07
C LEU A 89 4.03 10.49 -1.14
N LEU A 90 4.35 10.26 -2.41
CA LEU A 90 3.45 10.53 -3.54
C LEU A 90 2.18 9.67 -3.45
N PHE A 91 2.28 8.42 -3.03
CA PHE A 91 1.10 7.58 -2.84
C PHE A 91 0.20 8.10 -1.71
N GLY A 92 0.77 8.48 -0.56
CA GLY A 92 0.01 9.09 0.53
C GLY A 92 -0.63 10.44 0.16
N LEU A 93 0.04 11.25 -0.66
CA LEU A 93 -0.56 12.46 -1.22
C LEU A 93 -1.74 12.14 -2.14
N SER A 94 -1.68 11.04 -2.89
CA SER A 94 -2.79 10.61 -3.74
C SER A 94 -4.04 10.22 -2.92
N ASP A 95 -3.88 9.70 -1.70
CA ASP A 95 -4.99 9.38 -0.79
C ASP A 95 -5.65 10.66 -0.24
N ILE A 96 -4.87 11.72 0.01
CA ILE A 96 -5.42 13.03 0.39
C ILE A 96 -6.22 13.62 -0.78
N VAL A 97 -5.69 13.55 -1.99
CA VAL A 97 -6.37 14.03 -3.19
C VAL A 97 -7.64 13.22 -3.46
N GLU A 98 -7.62 11.91 -3.22
CA GLU A 98 -8.78 11.03 -3.33
C GLU A 98 -9.96 11.51 -2.46
N VAL A 99 -9.69 11.93 -1.21
CA VAL A 99 -10.71 12.49 -0.32
C VAL A 99 -11.26 13.83 -0.84
N GLN A 100 -10.43 14.64 -1.51
CA GLN A 100 -10.83 15.92 -2.07
C GLN A 100 -11.65 15.77 -3.35
N THR A 101 -11.34 14.77 -4.16
CA THR A 101 -11.99 14.54 -5.46
C THR A 101 -13.19 13.61 -5.37
N GLY A 102 -13.39 12.93 -4.24
CA GLY A 102 -14.55 12.10 -3.97
C GLY A 102 -14.49 10.71 -4.63
N GLY A 103 -13.30 10.23 -4.98
CA GLY A 103 -13.12 8.88 -5.50
C GLY A 103 -11.74 8.60 -6.08
N TRP A 104 -11.27 7.36 -5.94
CA TRP A 104 -9.92 6.93 -6.36
C TRP A 104 -9.66 7.00 -7.87
N TRP A 105 -10.71 7.02 -8.71
CA TRP A 105 -10.60 7.08 -10.18
C TRP A 105 -11.07 8.41 -10.80
N LYS A 106 -11.62 9.33 -9.98
CA LYS A 106 -12.09 10.64 -10.44
C LYS A 106 -11.23 11.71 -9.80
N PRO A 107 -10.59 12.57 -10.60
CA PRO A 107 -10.37 12.50 -12.05
C PRO A 107 -9.46 11.32 -12.46
N TRP A 108 -9.55 10.88 -13.72
CA TRP A 108 -8.85 9.68 -14.24
C TRP A 108 -7.32 9.69 -14.04
N TRP A 109 -6.71 10.88 -13.95
CA TRP A 109 -5.28 11.02 -13.71
C TRP A 109 -4.88 10.55 -12.30
N LEU A 110 -5.79 10.56 -11.33
CA LEU A 110 -5.54 10.05 -9.98
C LEU A 110 -5.31 8.54 -10.01
N PHE A 111 -6.06 7.83 -10.86
CA PHE A 111 -5.84 6.41 -11.10
C PHE A 111 -4.45 6.17 -11.70
N LEU A 112 -4.06 6.94 -12.73
CA LEU A 112 -2.72 6.84 -13.30
C LEU A 112 -1.63 7.09 -12.26
N TRP A 113 -1.81 8.08 -11.38
CA TRP A 113 -0.87 8.38 -10.32
C TRP A 113 -0.71 7.20 -9.37
N LYS A 114 -1.81 6.69 -8.82
CA LYS A 114 -1.79 5.50 -7.94
C LYS A 114 -1.16 4.30 -8.63
N ALA A 115 -1.51 4.04 -9.90
CA ALA A 115 -0.93 2.97 -10.69
C ALA A 115 0.58 3.13 -10.87
N SER A 116 1.06 4.35 -11.15
CA SER A 116 2.49 4.63 -11.29
C SER A 116 3.26 4.41 -9.99
N CYS A 117 2.68 4.76 -8.84
CA CYS A 117 3.26 4.50 -7.53
C CYS A 117 3.33 3.00 -7.23
N VAL A 118 2.25 2.25 -7.52
CA VAL A 118 2.21 0.79 -7.34
C VAL A 118 3.28 0.10 -8.21
N LEU A 119 3.45 0.52 -9.46
CA LEU A 119 4.54 0.04 -10.31
C LEU A 119 5.91 0.36 -9.69
N GLY A 120 6.08 1.57 -9.16
CA GLY A 120 7.28 1.97 -8.42
C GLY A 120 7.59 1.05 -7.22
N PHE A 121 6.58 0.72 -6.41
CA PHE A 121 6.72 -0.23 -5.29
C PHE A 121 7.15 -1.61 -5.78
N ILE A 122 6.53 -2.12 -6.84
CA ILE A 122 6.87 -3.43 -7.42
C ILE A 122 8.33 -3.46 -7.88
N VAL A 123 8.78 -2.43 -8.61
CA VAL A 123 10.17 -2.33 -9.08
C VAL A 123 11.15 -2.27 -7.90
N CYS A 124 10.87 -1.44 -6.89
CA CYS A 124 11.72 -1.33 -5.70
C CYS A 124 11.78 -2.65 -4.92
N PHE A 125 10.64 -3.34 -4.80
CA PHE A 125 10.56 -4.62 -4.11
C PHE A 125 11.29 -5.73 -4.86
N TRP A 126 11.17 -5.79 -6.19
CA TRP A 126 11.94 -6.75 -7.00
C TRP A 126 13.44 -6.51 -6.93
N ASP A 127 13.89 -5.25 -6.99
CA ASP A 127 15.31 -4.93 -6.83
C ASP A 127 15.83 -5.34 -5.44
N TYR A 128 15.04 -5.12 -4.39
CA TYR A 128 15.36 -5.59 -3.04
C TYR A 128 15.52 -7.11 -2.97
N LEU A 129 14.56 -7.87 -3.52
CA LEU A 129 14.62 -9.33 -3.54
C LEU A 129 15.80 -9.85 -4.36
N LYS A 130 16.10 -9.22 -5.50
CA LYS A 130 17.25 -9.58 -6.34
C LYS A 130 18.56 -9.38 -5.59
N ASN A 131 18.72 -8.24 -4.90
CA ASN A 131 19.92 -7.95 -4.12
C ASN A 131 20.09 -8.91 -2.93
N GLN A 132 18.99 -9.31 -2.28
CA GLN A 132 19.06 -10.33 -1.21
C GLN A 132 19.50 -11.71 -1.73
N ARG A 133 19.04 -12.13 -2.91
CA ARG A 133 19.47 -13.40 -3.51
C ARG A 133 20.94 -13.40 -3.90
N SER A 134 21.48 -12.24 -4.30
CA SER A 134 22.90 -12.13 -4.66
C SER A 134 23.85 -12.14 -3.46
N GLN A 135 23.34 -11.93 -2.25
CA GLN A 135 24.13 -11.95 -1.00
C GLN A 135 23.96 -13.24 -0.19
N ARG A 136 23.15 -14.19 -0.66
CA ARG A 136 23.08 -15.57 -0.13
C ARG A 136 23.89 -16.50 -1.02
#